data_AF-A0A925FKB0-F1
#
_entry.id   AF-A0A925FKB0-F1
#
_cell.length_a   1.000
_cell.length_b   1.000
_cell.length_c   1.000
_cell.angle_alpha   90.00
_cell.angle_beta   90.00
_cell.angle_gamma   90.00
#
_symmetry.space_group_name_H-M   'P 1'
#
loop_
_entity.id
_entity.type
_entity.pdbx_description
1 polymer ?
#
loop_
_entity_poly.entity_id
_entity_poly.type
_entity_poly.pdbx_seq_one_letter_code
_entity_poly.pdbx_strand_id
1 'polypeptide(L)'
;AWIKISGEITSVSPASSDPGSSPVSTASGSDRGTSSPVSTASGSDRGITSSLMKVLGEEKIAQLVATAKAEPGDAVLIVAGRKSVVAAALGALRNEIARRENLIDRTAYKPLIVTEFPMFEHDEDSDRYTAAHHPFTSPMDEDLELFKRAVENDAEHHLLGQVRAKAYDAVINGYECAGGSIRIHQKEIQALNFKALGMSIESARAQFGFFLDALEYGTPPHGGFAAGIERTSMILCGTENIRDVMAFPKTASAQDLMMDSPGEVDASQLKELGIGVNEE
;
A
#
# COMPACT_ATOMS: atom_id res chain seq x y z
N ALA A 1 -14.83 -4.05 -13.71
CA ALA A 1 -15.61 -3.54 -14.88
C ALA A 1 -14.75 -2.55 -15.66
N TRP A 2 -15.11 -2.22 -16.91
CA TRP A 2 -14.30 -1.32 -17.73
C TRP A 2 -15.14 -0.48 -18.71
N ILE A 3 -14.60 0.68 -19.10
CA ILE A 3 -15.08 1.55 -20.17
C ILE A 3 -13.90 1.77 -21.13
N LYS A 4 -14.11 1.57 -22.43
CA LYS A 4 -13.11 1.83 -23.48
C LYS A 4 -13.60 2.94 -24.39
N ILE A 5 -12.73 3.90 -24.67
CA ILE A 5 -13.02 5.03 -25.54
C ILE A 5 -12.31 4.78 -26.86
N SER A 6 -13.06 4.49 -27.91
CA SER A 6 -12.49 4.24 -29.22
C SER A 6 -11.84 5.52 -29.77
N GLY A 7 -10.57 5.42 -30.15
CA GLY A 7 -9.81 6.42 -30.89
C GLY A 7 -8.76 5.71 -31.74
N GLU A 8 -8.52 6.19 -32.96
CA GLU A 8 -7.36 5.75 -33.73
C GLU A 8 -6.10 6.23 -33.04
N ILE A 9 -5.22 5.31 -32.65
CA ILE A 9 -3.84 5.64 -32.29
C ILE A 9 -3.16 6.07 -33.58
N THR A 10 -3.11 7.38 -33.82
CA THR A 10 -2.17 7.91 -34.81
C THR A 10 -0.78 7.71 -34.22
N SER A 11 -0.07 6.71 -34.72
CA SER A 11 1.31 6.44 -34.35
C SER A 11 2.13 7.74 -34.46
N VAL A 12 2.63 8.25 -33.34
CA VAL A 12 3.70 9.25 -33.38
C VAL A 12 4.96 8.50 -33.83
N SER A 13 5.20 8.49 -35.13
CA SER A 13 6.48 8.02 -35.68
C SER A 13 7.56 9.06 -35.37
N PRO A 14 8.74 8.68 -34.87
CA PRO A 14 9.87 9.59 -34.82
C PRO A 14 10.27 9.91 -36.26
N ALA A 15 10.34 11.21 -36.57
CA ALA A 15 10.75 11.67 -37.88
C ALA A 15 12.14 11.12 -38.22
N SER A 16 12.22 10.25 -39.24
CA SER A 16 13.44 10.05 -40.01
C SER A 16 13.07 9.86 -41.48
N SER A 17 13.72 10.68 -42.30
CA SER A 17 13.55 10.80 -43.74
C SER A 17 14.40 9.77 -44.47
N ASP A 18 13.77 8.92 -45.31
CA ASP A 18 14.36 8.51 -46.59
C ASP A 18 13.29 7.88 -47.51
N PRO A 19 13.21 8.23 -48.82
CA PRO A 19 12.20 7.70 -49.74
C PRO A 19 12.78 6.57 -50.62
N GLY A 20 12.17 5.39 -50.61
CA GLY A 20 12.57 4.35 -51.55
C GLY A 20 11.75 3.07 -51.50
N SER A 21 10.99 2.83 -52.58
CA SER A 21 10.42 1.56 -53.06
C SER A 21 9.08 1.07 -52.52
N SER A 22 8.12 0.97 -53.44
CA SER A 22 6.87 0.18 -53.38
C SER A 22 7.04 -1.09 -54.25
N PRO A 23 6.04 -1.99 -54.34
CA PRO A 23 5.76 -3.06 -53.39
C PRO A 23 5.83 -4.46 -54.07
N VAL A 24 5.91 -5.55 -53.30
CA VAL A 24 5.67 -6.90 -53.83
C VAL A 24 4.63 -7.60 -52.99
N SER A 25 3.56 -8.01 -53.68
CA SER A 25 2.50 -8.87 -53.21
C SER A 25 2.90 -10.34 -53.34
N THR A 26 2.57 -11.16 -52.35
CA THR A 26 2.31 -12.60 -52.56
C THR A 26 1.25 -13.06 -51.58
N ALA A 27 0.14 -13.51 -52.13
CA ALA A 27 -0.93 -14.23 -51.46
C ALA A 27 -0.48 -15.67 -51.16
N SER A 28 -0.86 -16.20 -50.00
CA SER A 28 -1.07 -17.64 -49.83
C SER A 28 -2.19 -17.84 -48.81
N GLY A 29 -3.25 -18.55 -49.23
CA GLY A 29 -4.38 -18.91 -48.39
C GLY A 29 -4.11 -20.22 -47.66
N SER A 30 -4.66 -20.35 -46.45
CA SER A 30 -5.18 -21.62 -45.98
C SER A 30 -6.36 -21.36 -45.05
N ASP A 31 -7.46 -21.99 -45.40
CA ASP A 31 -8.81 -21.82 -44.90
C ASP A 31 -9.00 -22.69 -43.64
N ARG A 32 -9.38 -22.09 -42.51
CA ARG A 32 -10.03 -22.77 -41.39
C ARG A 32 -11.09 -21.84 -40.82
N GLY A 33 -12.33 -22.23 -41.06
CA GLY A 33 -13.52 -21.47 -40.75
C GLY A 33 -13.68 -21.14 -39.27
N THR A 34 -13.87 -19.85 -39.00
CA THR A 34 -14.70 -19.35 -37.91
C THR A 34 -15.50 -18.18 -38.47
N SER A 35 -16.82 -18.31 -38.44
CA SER A 35 -17.80 -17.35 -38.93
C SER A 35 -17.55 -15.94 -38.41
N SER A 36 -17.10 -15.03 -39.27
CA SER A 36 -17.12 -13.59 -39.03
C SER A 36 -18.51 -13.03 -39.38
N PRO A 37 -19.15 -12.21 -38.54
CA PRO A 37 -20.14 -11.29 -39.04
C PRO A 37 -19.40 -10.11 -39.71
N VAL A 38 -19.63 -9.96 -41.02
CA VAL A 38 -19.34 -8.72 -41.74
C VAL A 38 -20.38 -7.70 -41.30
N SER A 39 -19.95 -6.63 -40.62
CA SER A 39 -20.74 -5.40 -40.50
C SER A 39 -20.02 -4.29 -41.25
N THR A 40 -20.56 -3.92 -42.41
CA THR A 40 -20.26 -2.65 -43.07
C THR A 40 -20.81 -1.52 -42.21
N ALA A 41 -19.94 -0.78 -41.52
CA ALA A 41 -20.29 0.49 -40.88
C ALA A 41 -19.46 1.60 -41.53
N SER A 42 -20.05 2.26 -42.53
CA SER A 42 -19.63 3.59 -42.95
C SER A 42 -20.20 4.59 -41.94
N GLY A 43 -19.37 5.00 -40.98
CA GLY A 43 -19.71 6.01 -39.98
C GLY A 43 -18.51 6.20 -39.06
N SER A 44 -18.07 7.44 -38.87
CA SER A 44 -16.91 7.79 -38.04
C SER A 44 -17.02 7.21 -36.62
N ASP A 45 -16.25 6.17 -36.31
CA ASP A 45 -16.43 5.37 -35.11
C ASP A 45 -15.74 5.99 -33.87
N ARG A 46 -16.33 7.09 -33.36
CA ARG A 46 -16.03 7.64 -32.03
C ARG A 46 -17.01 7.06 -31.00
N GLY A 47 -16.93 5.77 -30.75
CA GLY A 47 -17.83 5.07 -29.83
C GLY A 47 -17.23 4.87 -28.43
N ILE A 48 -17.97 5.27 -27.38
CA ILE A 48 -17.70 4.82 -26.01
C ILE A 48 -18.32 3.43 -25.84
N THR A 49 -17.53 2.44 -25.43
CA THR A 49 -18.00 1.07 -25.15
C THR A 49 -17.75 0.72 -23.69
N SER A 50 -18.66 -0.03 -23.05
CA SER A 50 -18.55 -0.33 -21.63
C SER A 50 -19.20 -1.66 -21.27
N SER A 51 -18.57 -2.41 -20.35
CA SER A 51 -19.17 -3.61 -19.76
C SER A 51 -20.37 -3.28 -18.86
N LEU A 52 -20.57 -2.00 -18.51
CA LEU A 52 -21.64 -1.51 -17.65
C LEU A 52 -22.73 -0.76 -18.43
N MET A 53 -22.65 -0.70 -19.78
CA MET A 53 -23.54 0.11 -20.60
C MET A 53 -25.02 -0.20 -20.36
N LYS A 54 -25.39 -1.49 -20.29
CA LYS A 54 -26.78 -1.93 -20.05
C LYS A 54 -27.29 -1.61 -18.65
N VAL A 55 -26.41 -1.47 -17.66
CA VAL A 55 -26.77 -1.30 -16.25
C VAL A 55 -26.82 0.18 -15.87
N LEU A 56 -25.88 0.98 -16.37
CA LEU A 56 -25.73 2.39 -15.99
C LEU A 56 -26.27 3.37 -17.03
N GLY A 57 -26.46 2.94 -18.27
CA GLY A 57 -26.90 3.80 -19.38
C GLY A 57 -25.82 4.75 -19.88
N GLU A 58 -26.04 5.32 -21.06
CA GLU A 58 -25.05 6.16 -21.76
C GLU A 58 -24.68 7.42 -20.99
N GLU A 59 -25.66 8.10 -20.39
CA GLU A 59 -25.44 9.34 -19.63
C GLU A 59 -24.45 9.12 -18.47
N LYS A 60 -24.64 8.04 -17.69
CA LYS A 60 -23.77 7.76 -16.55
C LYS A 60 -22.38 7.33 -16.96
N ILE A 61 -22.27 6.56 -18.05
CA ILE A 61 -20.98 6.19 -18.64
C ILE A 61 -20.24 7.44 -19.13
N ALA A 62 -20.92 8.39 -19.78
CA ALA A 62 -20.33 9.66 -20.21
C ALA A 62 -19.86 10.50 -19.01
N GLN A 63 -20.62 10.55 -17.92
CA GLN A 63 -20.19 11.21 -16.67
C GLN A 63 -18.94 10.58 -16.07
N LEU A 64 -18.84 9.25 -16.08
CA LEU A 64 -17.65 8.54 -15.57
C LEU A 64 -16.42 8.82 -16.43
N VAL A 65 -16.56 8.82 -17.75
CA VAL A 65 -15.49 9.18 -18.69
C VAL A 65 -15.01 10.61 -18.46
N ALA A 66 -15.95 11.57 -18.33
CA ALA A 66 -15.62 12.97 -18.07
C ALA A 66 -14.93 13.15 -16.71
N THR A 67 -15.37 12.42 -15.68
CA THR A 67 -14.78 12.44 -14.33
C THR A 67 -13.36 11.87 -14.34
N ALA A 68 -13.15 10.79 -15.08
CA ALA A 68 -11.83 10.18 -15.28
C ALA A 68 -10.91 11.02 -16.18
N LYS A 69 -11.46 12.05 -16.86
CA LYS A 69 -10.78 12.87 -17.87
C LYS A 69 -10.14 12.01 -18.96
N ALA A 70 -10.81 10.92 -19.33
CA ALA A 70 -10.30 9.96 -20.29
C ALA A 70 -10.54 10.44 -21.73
N GLU A 71 -9.53 10.28 -22.58
CA GLU A 71 -9.51 10.71 -23.97
C GLU A 71 -9.67 9.53 -24.94
N PRO A 72 -9.97 9.76 -26.24
CA PRO A 72 -10.00 8.69 -27.22
C PRO A 72 -8.67 7.91 -27.26
N GLY A 73 -8.74 6.58 -27.11
CA GLY A 73 -7.58 5.71 -26.94
C GLY A 73 -7.43 5.18 -25.50
N ASP A 74 -8.05 5.83 -24.52
CA ASP A 74 -7.96 5.42 -23.12
C ASP A 74 -8.94 4.29 -22.75
N ALA A 75 -8.62 3.65 -21.63
CA ALA A 75 -9.51 2.74 -20.92
C ALA A 75 -9.65 3.16 -19.44
N VAL A 76 -10.89 3.18 -18.95
CA VAL A 76 -11.22 3.41 -17.54
C VAL A 76 -11.55 2.07 -16.89
N LEU A 77 -10.72 1.65 -15.94
CA LEU A 77 -10.92 0.43 -15.16
C LEU A 77 -11.60 0.75 -13.83
N ILE A 78 -12.63 -0.03 -13.49
CA ILE A 78 -13.50 0.23 -12.34
C ILE A 78 -13.54 -1.01 -11.44
N VAL A 79 -13.22 -0.82 -10.16
CA VAL A 79 -13.36 -1.79 -9.08
C VAL A 79 -14.33 -1.22 -8.04
N ALA A 80 -15.24 -2.03 -7.54
CA ALA A 80 -16.23 -1.65 -6.53
C ALA A 80 -16.21 -2.65 -5.38
N GLY A 81 -16.30 -2.16 -4.14
CA GLY A 81 -16.17 -2.95 -2.92
C GLY A 81 -15.91 -2.06 -1.71
N ARG A 82 -15.46 -2.66 -0.60
CA ARG A 82 -15.02 -1.92 0.60
C ARG A 82 -13.85 -0.99 0.25
N LYS A 83 -13.81 0.20 0.86
CA LYS A 83 -12.82 1.25 0.56
C LYS A 83 -11.38 0.74 0.62
N SER A 84 -11.03 -0.01 1.66
CA SER A 84 -9.69 -0.58 1.86
C SER A 84 -9.31 -1.56 0.74
N VAL A 85 -10.21 -2.49 0.41
CA VAL A 85 -10.03 -3.48 -0.66
C VAL A 85 -9.89 -2.79 -2.03
N VAL A 86 -10.74 -1.81 -2.32
CA VAL A 86 -10.70 -1.05 -3.58
C VAL A 86 -9.41 -0.26 -3.70
N ALA A 87 -8.99 0.45 -2.65
CA ALA A 87 -7.76 1.23 -2.65
C ALA A 87 -6.52 0.34 -2.87
N ALA A 88 -6.44 -0.80 -2.19
CA ALA A 88 -5.36 -1.77 -2.36
C ALA A 88 -5.34 -2.37 -3.79
N ALA A 89 -6.50 -2.82 -4.29
CA ALA A 89 -6.61 -3.42 -5.62
C ALA A 89 -6.27 -2.43 -6.73
N LEU A 90 -6.79 -1.20 -6.68
CA LEU A 90 -6.48 -0.17 -7.68
C LEU A 90 -5.05 0.34 -7.56
N GLY A 91 -4.49 0.42 -6.35
CA GLY A 91 -3.08 0.76 -6.14
C GLY A 91 -2.13 -0.26 -6.79
N ALA A 92 -2.39 -1.55 -6.59
CA ALA A 92 -1.63 -2.64 -7.20
C ALA A 92 -1.79 -2.65 -8.74
N LEU A 93 -3.02 -2.52 -9.23
CA LEU A 93 -3.32 -2.47 -10.66
C LEU A 93 -2.63 -1.28 -11.35
N ARG A 94 -2.65 -0.09 -10.72
CA ARG A 94 -1.96 1.11 -11.21
C ARG A 94 -0.45 0.85 -11.38
N ASN A 95 0.19 0.26 -10.37
CA ASN A 95 1.62 -0.04 -10.42
C ASN A 95 1.94 -1.09 -11.50
N GLU A 96 1.11 -2.12 -11.65
CA GLU A 96 1.32 -3.15 -12.67
C GLU A 96 1.15 -2.62 -14.10
N ILE A 97 0.13 -1.76 -14.34
CA ILE A 97 -0.03 -1.08 -15.64
C ILE A 97 1.19 -0.19 -15.93
N ALA A 98 1.60 0.63 -14.96
CA ALA A 98 2.77 1.50 -15.14
C ALA A 98 4.06 0.71 -15.45
N ARG A 99 4.21 -0.49 -14.89
CA ARG A 99 5.34 -1.39 -15.18
C ARG A 99 5.24 -1.99 -16.59
N ARG A 100 4.07 -2.50 -17.00
CA ARG A 100 3.88 -3.11 -18.33
C ARG A 100 4.03 -2.10 -19.47
N GLU A 101 3.53 -0.89 -19.26
CA GLU A 101 3.56 0.21 -20.24
C GLU A 101 4.82 1.08 -20.12
N ASN A 102 5.79 0.68 -19.29
CA ASN A 102 7.07 1.37 -19.08
C ASN A 102 6.93 2.88 -18.74
N LEU A 103 5.98 3.21 -17.86
CA LEU A 103 5.67 4.59 -17.44
C LEU A 103 6.46 5.06 -16.22
N ILE A 104 7.27 4.18 -15.62
CA ILE A 104 8.03 4.47 -14.40
C ILE A 104 9.42 5.00 -14.78
N ASP A 105 9.62 6.31 -14.66
CA ASP A 105 10.94 6.92 -14.77
C ASP A 105 11.82 6.51 -13.57
N ARG A 106 12.83 5.68 -13.84
CA ARG A 106 13.77 5.14 -12.84
C ARG A 106 14.88 6.12 -12.46
N THR A 107 15.00 7.25 -13.15
CA THR A 107 16.04 8.25 -12.90
C THR A 107 15.56 9.38 -11.99
N ALA A 108 14.23 9.54 -11.86
CA ALA A 108 13.63 10.56 -11.01
C ALA A 108 13.45 10.06 -9.57
N TYR A 109 13.72 10.95 -8.61
CA TYR A 109 13.38 10.76 -7.20
C TYR A 109 12.19 11.65 -6.85
N LYS A 110 11.12 11.04 -6.34
CA LYS A 110 9.88 11.72 -5.92
C LYS A 110 9.64 11.49 -4.43
N PRO A 111 10.34 12.22 -3.54
CA PRO A 111 10.16 12.12 -2.10
C PRO A 111 8.87 12.82 -1.64
N LEU A 112 8.21 12.25 -0.64
CA LEU A 112 7.09 12.86 0.07
C LEU A 112 7.03 12.37 1.53
N ILE A 113 6.28 13.07 2.37
CA ILE A 113 5.93 12.61 3.72
C ILE A 113 4.43 12.40 3.76
N VAL A 114 4.00 11.21 4.18
CA VAL A 114 2.61 10.91 4.51
C VAL A 114 2.44 11.22 5.99
N THR A 115 1.37 11.94 6.34
CA THR A 115 1.02 12.31 7.71
C THR A 115 -0.45 12.04 7.96
N GLU A 116 -0.93 12.31 9.18
CA GLU A 116 -2.35 12.18 9.55
C GLU A 116 -2.89 10.75 9.42
N PHE A 117 -2.05 9.77 9.74
CA PHE A 117 -2.46 8.38 9.83
C PHE A 117 -3.55 8.20 10.90
N PRO A 118 -4.46 7.23 10.72
CA PRO A 118 -5.33 6.78 11.80
C PRO A 118 -4.49 6.34 13.01
N MET A 119 -4.95 6.64 14.22
CA MET A 119 -4.33 6.15 15.45
C MET A 119 -4.73 4.71 15.76
N PHE A 120 -5.95 4.33 15.36
CA PHE A 120 -6.53 3.00 15.56
C PHE A 120 -7.04 2.41 14.25
N GLU A 121 -6.97 1.09 14.14
CA GLU A 121 -7.61 0.31 13.08
C GLU A 121 -8.70 -0.56 13.69
N HIS A 122 -9.84 -0.66 13.02
CA HIS A 122 -10.92 -1.57 13.43
C HIS A 122 -10.69 -2.93 12.81
N ASP A 123 -10.57 -3.93 13.66
CA ASP A 123 -10.51 -5.33 13.28
C ASP A 123 -11.95 -5.86 13.12
N GLU A 124 -12.35 -6.09 11.86
CA GLU A 124 -13.72 -6.53 11.52
C GLU A 124 -14.08 -7.90 12.11
N ASP A 125 -13.08 -8.77 12.37
CA ASP A 125 -13.30 -10.15 12.82
C ASP A 125 -13.54 -10.25 14.34
N SER A 126 -12.81 -9.46 15.12
CA SER A 126 -12.88 -9.42 16.58
C SER A 126 -13.75 -8.27 17.12
N ASP A 127 -14.18 -7.36 16.24
CA ASP A 127 -14.92 -6.13 16.55
C ASP A 127 -14.20 -5.26 17.60
N ARG A 128 -12.90 -5.07 17.40
CA ARG A 128 -12.02 -4.33 18.32
C ARG A 128 -11.16 -3.32 17.59
N TYR A 129 -10.78 -2.26 18.29
CA TYR A 129 -9.76 -1.35 17.82
C TYR A 129 -8.38 -1.81 18.24
N THR A 130 -7.47 -1.93 17.28
CA THR A 130 -6.04 -2.16 17.51
C THR A 130 -5.27 -0.88 17.22
N ALA A 131 -4.05 -0.77 17.75
CA ALA A 131 -3.18 0.34 17.38
C ALA A 131 -2.81 0.21 15.90
N ALA A 132 -2.99 1.28 15.13
CA ALA A 132 -2.57 1.31 13.72
C ALA A 132 -1.04 1.33 13.60
N HIS A 133 -0.36 1.84 14.64
CA HIS A 133 1.09 2.02 14.72
C HIS A 133 1.55 1.52 16.10
N HIS A 134 2.62 2.09 16.65
CA HIS A 134 3.06 1.76 18.01
C HIS A 134 2.05 2.27 19.07
N PRO A 135 1.75 1.50 20.15
CA PRO A 135 0.83 1.88 21.23
C PRO A 135 1.27 3.06 22.11
N PHE A 136 2.34 3.77 21.72
CA PHE A 136 2.83 4.99 22.40
C PHE A 136 2.75 6.22 21.49
N THR A 137 2.10 6.09 20.33
CA THR A 137 1.94 7.19 19.39
C THR A 137 0.94 8.21 19.92
N SER A 138 1.31 9.49 19.91
CA SER A 138 0.44 10.57 20.36
C SER A 138 -0.70 10.81 19.37
N PRO A 139 -1.93 11.09 19.83
CA PRO A 139 -2.97 11.66 18.98
C PRO A 139 -2.57 13.07 18.52
N MET A 140 -3.19 13.53 17.44
CA MET A 140 -3.22 14.95 17.05
C MET A 140 -3.86 15.78 18.17
N ASP A 141 -3.36 17.01 18.38
CA ASP A 141 -3.84 17.85 19.49
C ASP A 141 -5.30 18.26 19.27
N GLU A 142 -5.68 18.47 18.01
CA GLU A 142 -7.04 18.82 17.57
C GLU A 142 -8.04 17.69 17.83
N ASP A 143 -7.56 16.45 17.90
CA ASP A 143 -8.40 15.25 18.04
C ASP A 143 -8.48 14.79 19.51
N LEU A 144 -7.88 15.51 20.47
CA LEU A 144 -7.81 15.06 21.87
C LEU A 144 -9.18 14.94 22.54
N GLU A 145 -10.07 15.90 22.31
CA GLU A 145 -11.44 15.86 22.87
C GLU A 145 -12.30 14.79 22.18
N LEU A 146 -12.08 14.56 20.88
CA LEU A 146 -12.68 13.45 20.16
C LEU A 146 -12.22 12.11 20.75
N PHE A 147 -10.92 11.97 21.01
CA PHE A 147 -10.32 10.77 21.58
C PHE A 147 -10.85 10.47 22.98
N LYS A 148 -10.92 11.47 23.87
CA LYS A 148 -11.51 11.30 25.20
C LYS A 148 -12.95 10.79 25.11
N ARG A 149 -13.80 11.43 24.30
CA ARG A 149 -15.19 10.98 24.08
C ARG A 149 -15.27 9.54 23.58
N ALA A 150 -14.44 9.19 22.61
CA ALA A 150 -14.39 7.84 22.04
C ALA A 150 -13.98 6.75 23.06
N VAL A 151 -13.24 7.12 24.09
CA VAL A 151 -12.76 6.20 25.15
C VAL A 151 -13.65 6.19 26.38
N GLU A 152 -14.32 7.30 26.69
CA GLU A 152 -15.12 7.47 27.91
C GLU A 152 -16.60 7.19 27.71
N ASN A 153 -17.11 7.35 26.48
CA ASN A 153 -18.49 7.07 26.13
C ASN A 153 -18.59 5.87 25.18
N ASP A 154 -19.03 4.73 25.68
CA ASP A 154 -19.18 3.49 24.92
C ASP A 154 -20.09 3.66 23.68
N ALA A 155 -21.10 4.54 23.73
CA ALA A 155 -21.97 4.82 22.58
C ALA A 155 -21.23 5.54 21.43
N GLU A 156 -20.10 6.18 21.74
CA GLU A 156 -19.27 6.94 20.81
C GLU A 156 -17.95 6.22 20.49
N HIS A 157 -17.80 4.94 20.84
CA HIS A 157 -16.56 4.20 20.66
C HIS A 157 -16.10 4.12 19.19
N HIS A 158 -17.05 4.13 18.25
CA HIS A 158 -16.80 4.17 16.81
C HIS A 158 -15.98 5.41 16.35
N LEU A 159 -15.91 6.46 17.17
CA LEU A 159 -15.11 7.65 16.89
C LEU A 159 -13.60 7.38 16.99
N LEU A 160 -13.15 6.26 17.60
CA LEU A 160 -11.74 5.87 17.60
C LEU A 160 -11.16 5.76 16.19
N GLY A 161 -11.96 5.32 15.22
CA GLY A 161 -11.56 5.25 13.80
C GLY A 161 -11.36 6.61 13.13
N GLN A 162 -11.66 7.71 13.81
CA GLN A 162 -11.47 9.08 13.31
C GLN A 162 -10.32 9.82 14.01
N VAL A 163 -9.75 9.25 15.07
CA VAL A 163 -8.62 9.86 15.78
C VAL A 163 -7.36 9.72 14.95
N ARG A 164 -6.73 10.85 14.60
CA ARG A 164 -5.47 10.86 13.86
C ARG A 164 -4.28 10.80 14.81
N ALA A 165 -3.24 10.12 14.37
CA ALA A 165 -1.96 10.02 15.03
C ALA A 165 -1.01 11.12 14.54
N LYS A 166 -0.14 11.60 15.45
CA LYS A 166 1.09 12.33 15.12
C LYS A 166 2.17 11.37 14.61
N ALA A 167 1.82 10.58 13.60
CA ALA A 167 2.70 9.65 12.90
C ALA A 167 3.00 10.16 11.48
N TYR A 168 4.14 9.75 10.95
CA TYR A 168 4.61 10.19 9.65
C TYR A 168 5.54 9.15 9.02
N ASP A 169 5.39 8.98 7.71
CA ASP A 169 6.22 8.10 6.90
C ASP A 169 6.87 8.89 5.76
N ALA A 170 8.19 8.78 5.64
CA ALA A 170 8.95 9.27 4.50
C ALA A 170 8.93 8.23 3.38
N VAL A 171 8.43 8.62 2.21
CA VAL A 171 8.27 7.75 1.04
C VAL A 171 9.09 8.30 -0.12
N ILE A 172 9.80 7.42 -0.83
CA ILE A 172 10.52 7.75 -2.06
C ILE A 172 10.09 6.75 -3.13
N ASN A 173 9.59 7.25 -4.26
CA ASN A 173 9.22 6.42 -5.42
C ASN A 173 8.27 5.24 -5.08
N GLY A 174 7.40 5.43 -4.09
CA GLY A 174 6.43 4.41 -3.64
C GLY A 174 6.95 3.44 -2.57
N TYR A 175 8.20 3.60 -2.11
CA TYR A 175 8.77 2.83 -1.00
C TYR A 175 8.80 3.67 0.28
N GLU A 176 8.25 3.14 1.36
CA GLU A 176 8.43 3.66 2.71
C GLU A 176 9.89 3.49 3.13
N CYS A 177 10.61 4.59 3.32
CA CYS A 177 12.05 4.61 3.63
C CYS A 177 12.31 4.82 5.11
N ALA A 178 11.42 5.56 5.78
CA ALA A 178 11.50 5.80 7.21
C ALA A 178 10.09 6.07 7.75
N GLY A 179 9.87 5.73 9.01
CA GLY A 179 8.61 5.95 9.70
C GLY A 179 8.87 6.42 11.13
N GLY A 180 7.97 7.22 11.67
CA GLY A 180 8.13 7.81 12.99
C GLY A 180 6.85 8.33 13.60
N SER A 181 6.93 8.70 14.86
CA SER A 181 5.83 9.35 15.54
C SER A 181 6.29 10.25 16.69
N ILE A 182 5.44 11.21 17.04
CA ILE A 182 5.49 11.86 18.35
C ILE A 182 4.93 10.87 19.37
N ARG A 183 5.56 10.81 20.55
CA ARG A 183 5.22 9.86 21.61
C ARG A 183 4.36 10.51 22.68
N ILE A 184 3.48 9.71 23.26
CA ILE A 184 2.74 10.09 24.45
C ILE A 184 3.73 10.25 25.60
N HIS A 185 3.72 11.43 26.22
CA HIS A 185 4.54 11.79 27.38
C HIS A 185 3.69 12.13 28.61
N GLN A 186 2.36 12.16 28.47
CA GLN A 186 1.41 12.43 29.54
C GLN A 186 0.73 11.13 29.98
N LYS A 187 0.78 10.84 31.27
CA LYS A 187 0.26 9.60 31.86
C LYS A 187 -1.23 9.41 31.58
N GLU A 188 -1.99 10.49 31.67
CA GLU A 188 -3.46 10.50 31.48
C GLU A 188 -3.81 10.10 30.05
N ILE A 189 -3.08 10.62 29.07
CA ILE A 189 -3.28 10.28 27.66
C ILE A 189 -2.88 8.83 27.37
N GLN A 190 -1.79 8.34 27.99
CA GLN A 190 -1.38 6.94 27.83
C GLN A 190 -2.40 5.99 28.46
N ALA A 191 -3.01 6.36 29.58
CA ALA A 191 -4.07 5.59 30.22
C ALA A 191 -5.32 5.50 29.34
N LEU A 192 -5.72 6.61 28.70
CA LEU A 192 -6.80 6.60 27.70
C LEU A 192 -6.46 5.67 26.54
N ASN A 193 -5.22 5.67 26.06
CA ASN A 193 -4.78 4.80 24.98
C ASN A 193 -4.84 3.31 25.35
N PHE A 194 -4.38 2.93 26.54
CA PHE A 194 -4.51 1.54 27.00
C PHE A 194 -5.97 1.11 27.16
N LYS A 195 -6.84 2.01 27.67
CA LYS A 195 -8.28 1.74 27.74
C LYS A 195 -8.89 1.57 26.34
N ALA A 196 -8.51 2.39 25.37
CA ALA A 196 -8.95 2.28 23.98
C ALA A 196 -8.57 0.92 23.35
N LEU A 197 -7.41 0.38 23.70
CA LEU A 197 -6.91 -0.93 23.26
C LEU A 197 -7.47 -2.10 24.08
N GLY A 198 -8.43 -1.86 24.99
CA GLY A 198 -9.04 -2.90 25.82
C GLY A 198 -8.11 -3.52 26.86
N MET A 199 -7.01 -2.84 27.21
CA MET A 199 -6.08 -3.32 28.23
C MET A 199 -6.58 -2.95 29.62
N SER A 200 -6.57 -3.92 30.55
CA SER A 200 -6.76 -3.63 31.97
C SER A 200 -5.55 -2.90 32.55
N ILE A 201 -5.72 -2.22 33.68
CA ILE A 201 -4.63 -1.51 34.37
C ILE A 201 -3.52 -2.49 34.77
N GLU A 202 -3.89 -3.69 35.23
CA GLU A 202 -2.97 -4.75 35.63
C GLU A 202 -2.17 -5.27 34.44
N SER A 203 -2.83 -5.52 33.30
CA SER A 203 -2.18 -5.96 32.06
C SER A 203 -1.21 -4.89 31.53
N ALA A 204 -1.67 -3.63 31.50
CA ALA A 204 -0.84 -2.50 31.08
C ALA A 204 0.40 -2.33 31.97
N ARG A 205 0.25 -2.46 33.31
CA ARG A 205 1.39 -2.42 34.23
C ARG A 205 2.32 -3.62 34.10
N ALA A 206 1.79 -4.83 33.89
CA ALA A 206 2.60 -6.02 33.73
C ALA A 206 3.49 -5.96 32.49
N GLN A 207 2.98 -5.40 31.38
CA GLN A 207 3.72 -5.30 30.12
C GLN A 207 4.56 -4.02 30.00
N PHE A 208 4.04 -2.89 30.51
CA PHE A 208 4.59 -1.55 30.27
C PHE A 208 4.84 -0.74 31.55
N GLY A 209 4.90 -1.38 32.72
CA GLY A 209 5.10 -0.72 34.02
C GLY A 209 6.33 0.18 34.04
N PHE A 210 7.46 -0.31 33.52
CA PHE A 210 8.70 0.47 33.43
C PHE A 210 8.52 1.79 32.67
N PHE A 211 7.69 1.79 31.62
CA PHE A 211 7.41 2.96 30.81
C PHE A 211 6.43 3.90 31.53
N LEU A 212 5.38 3.35 32.13
CA LEU A 212 4.41 4.10 32.92
C LEU A 212 5.08 4.84 34.09
N ASP A 213 6.00 4.19 34.79
CA ASP A 213 6.75 4.80 35.89
C ASP A 213 7.66 5.92 35.37
N ALA A 214 8.31 5.74 34.21
CA ALA A 214 9.14 6.78 33.60
C ALA A 214 8.34 8.06 33.26
N LEU A 215 7.07 7.93 32.87
CA LEU A 215 6.19 9.09 32.62
C LEU A 215 6.00 9.97 33.87
N GLU A 216 6.09 9.40 35.08
CA GLU A 216 5.88 10.12 36.34
C GLU A 216 7.08 11.00 36.75
N TYR A 217 8.28 10.74 36.21
CA TYR A 217 9.50 11.46 36.57
C TYR A 217 9.80 12.66 35.65
N GLY A 218 8.77 13.23 35.01
CA GLY A 218 8.90 14.41 34.16
C GLY A 218 9.40 14.10 32.75
N THR A 219 8.83 13.07 32.12
CA THR A 219 9.15 12.73 30.72
C THR A 219 8.85 13.92 29.79
N PRO A 220 9.84 14.42 29.02
CA PRO A 220 9.61 15.55 28.11
C PRO A 220 8.79 15.12 26.90
N PRO A 221 8.16 16.08 26.17
CA PRO A 221 7.67 15.82 24.83
C PRO A 221 8.81 15.28 23.95
N HIS A 222 8.60 14.12 23.35
CA HIS A 222 9.61 13.43 22.56
C HIS A 222 8.98 12.75 21.35
N GLY A 223 9.81 12.48 20.35
CA GLY A 223 9.44 11.84 19.11
C GLY A 223 10.67 11.21 18.49
N GLY A 224 10.45 10.34 17.52
CA GLY A 224 11.55 9.72 16.80
C GLY A 224 11.07 9.05 15.53
N PHE A 225 12.03 8.66 14.72
CA PHE A 225 11.82 7.92 13.50
C PHE A 225 12.89 6.84 13.36
N ALA A 226 12.61 5.83 12.57
CA ALA A 226 13.56 4.81 12.16
C ALA A 226 13.59 4.76 10.64
N ALA A 227 14.79 4.69 10.06
CA ALA A 227 14.98 4.53 8.64
C ALA A 227 15.34 3.08 8.31
N GLY A 228 14.69 2.51 7.30
CA GLY A 228 15.10 1.25 6.69
C GLY A 228 16.32 1.51 5.81
N ILE A 229 17.52 1.34 6.38
CA ILE A 229 18.79 1.63 5.69
C ILE A 229 18.89 0.81 4.41
N GLU A 230 18.58 -0.47 4.44
CA GLU A 230 18.67 -1.36 3.29
C GLU A 230 17.69 -0.96 2.19
N ARG A 231 16.46 -0.58 2.55
CA ARG A 231 15.50 -0.11 1.54
C ARG A 231 15.91 1.25 0.96
N THR A 232 16.47 2.13 1.78
CA THR A 232 17.03 3.41 1.33
C THR A 232 18.21 3.16 0.37
N SER A 233 19.13 2.26 0.71
CA SER A 233 20.24 1.84 -0.15
C SER A 233 19.74 1.21 -1.45
N MET A 234 18.73 0.35 -1.40
CA MET A 234 18.12 -0.28 -2.58
C MET A 234 17.64 0.77 -3.59
N ILE A 235 16.93 1.79 -3.09
CA ILE A 235 16.44 2.91 -3.91
C ILE A 235 17.59 3.73 -4.50
N LEU A 236 18.61 4.07 -3.70
CA LEU A 236 19.77 4.85 -4.13
C LEU A 236 20.67 4.11 -5.13
N CYS A 237 20.76 2.78 -5.00
CA CYS A 237 21.49 1.91 -5.92
C CYS A 237 20.66 1.53 -7.16
N GLY A 238 19.38 1.92 -7.24
CA GLY A 238 18.51 1.64 -8.37
C GLY A 238 18.15 0.17 -8.56
N THR A 239 18.23 -0.65 -7.51
CA THR A 239 17.78 -2.05 -7.52
C THR A 239 16.37 -2.17 -6.97
N GLU A 240 15.63 -3.21 -7.36
CA GLU A 240 14.31 -3.56 -6.83
C GLU A 240 14.38 -4.71 -5.82
N ASN A 241 15.57 -5.30 -5.62
CA ASN A 241 15.78 -6.42 -4.73
C ASN A 241 16.65 -5.99 -3.54
N ILE A 242 16.05 -5.95 -2.35
CA ILE A 242 16.73 -5.54 -1.12
C ILE A 242 17.93 -6.43 -0.77
N ARG A 243 17.98 -7.67 -1.29
CA ARG A 243 19.12 -8.58 -1.08
C ARG A 243 20.39 -8.10 -1.79
N ASP A 244 20.27 -7.30 -2.85
CA ASP A 244 21.43 -6.83 -3.63
C ASP A 244 22.27 -5.79 -2.87
N VAL A 245 21.72 -5.20 -1.81
CA VAL A 245 22.41 -4.24 -0.95
C VAL A 245 22.84 -4.85 0.38
N MET A 246 22.72 -6.17 0.54
CA MET A 246 23.17 -6.92 1.70
C MET A 246 24.34 -7.82 1.30
N ALA A 247 25.41 -7.84 2.10
CA ALA A 247 26.56 -8.69 1.80
C ALA A 247 26.22 -10.19 1.88
N PHE A 248 25.43 -10.61 2.89
CA PHE A 248 25.04 -12.00 3.13
C PHE A 248 23.53 -12.10 3.44
N PRO A 249 22.67 -11.91 2.42
CA PRO A 249 21.22 -11.90 2.60
C PRO A 249 20.68 -13.28 2.98
N LYS A 250 19.49 -13.30 3.59
CA LYS A 250 18.75 -14.52 3.89
C LYS A 250 17.64 -14.78 2.86
N THR A 251 17.22 -16.03 2.75
CA THR A 251 16.05 -16.43 1.95
C THR A 251 14.74 -15.97 2.64
N ALA A 252 13.60 -16.16 1.97
CA ALA A 252 12.30 -15.88 2.58
C ALA A 252 11.98 -16.80 3.76
N SER A 253 12.63 -17.97 3.85
CA SER A 253 12.57 -18.90 4.99
C SER A 253 13.61 -18.58 6.07
N ALA A 254 14.19 -17.37 6.06
CA ALA A 254 15.24 -16.92 6.99
C ALA A 254 16.52 -17.76 6.99
N GLN A 255 16.79 -18.50 5.91
CA GLN A 255 17.98 -19.34 5.79
C GLN A 255 19.15 -18.57 5.17
N ASP A 256 20.36 -18.85 5.66
CA ASP A 256 21.62 -18.50 5.00
C ASP A 256 22.10 -19.69 4.17
N LEU A 257 22.01 -19.59 2.85
CA LEU A 257 22.43 -20.67 1.96
C LEU A 257 23.96 -20.81 1.87
N MET A 258 24.72 -19.77 2.23
CA MET A 258 26.18 -19.81 2.18
C MET A 258 26.73 -20.51 3.43
N MET A 259 26.13 -20.26 4.59
CA MET A 259 26.55 -20.82 5.88
C MET A 259 25.75 -22.06 6.31
N ASP A 260 24.75 -22.46 5.53
CA ASP A 260 23.81 -23.55 5.86
C ASP A 260 23.18 -23.36 7.26
N SER A 261 22.57 -22.20 7.46
CA SER A 261 22.03 -21.76 8.76
C SER A 261 20.54 -21.42 8.66
N PRO A 262 19.72 -21.68 9.71
CA PRO A 262 20.07 -22.28 11.00
C PRO A 262 20.44 -23.77 10.90
N GLY A 263 21.24 -24.25 11.84
CA GLY A 263 21.66 -25.65 11.96
C GLY A 263 21.31 -26.25 13.33
N GLU A 264 21.65 -27.52 13.52
CA GLU A 264 21.47 -28.20 14.80
C GLU A 264 22.40 -27.66 15.89
N VAL A 265 21.95 -27.69 17.15
CA VAL A 265 22.65 -27.15 18.32
C VAL A 265 23.00 -28.29 19.27
N ASP A 266 24.16 -28.22 19.91
CA ASP A 266 24.61 -29.25 20.86
C ASP A 266 23.68 -29.35 22.08
N ALA A 267 23.37 -30.57 22.50
CA ALA A 267 22.52 -30.83 23.66
C ALA A 267 23.06 -30.23 24.98
N SER A 268 24.39 -30.06 25.09
CA SER A 268 25.01 -29.39 26.24
C SER A 268 24.62 -27.92 26.35
N GLN A 269 24.53 -27.21 25.22
CA GLN A 269 24.13 -25.80 25.17
C GLN A 269 22.65 -25.64 25.50
N LEU A 270 21.81 -26.53 24.98
CA LEU A 270 20.37 -26.56 25.32
C LEU A 270 20.17 -26.75 26.83
N LYS A 271 20.91 -27.69 27.44
CA LYS A 271 20.88 -27.94 28.89
C LYS A 271 21.36 -26.73 29.70
N GLU A 272 22.43 -26.07 29.29
CA GLU A 272 22.95 -24.88 29.95
C GLU A 272 21.92 -23.74 29.95
N LEU A 273 21.22 -23.55 28.84
CA LEU A 273 20.17 -22.55 28.68
C LEU A 273 18.82 -22.97 29.30
N GLY A 274 18.69 -24.21 29.78
CA GLY A 274 17.45 -24.73 30.38
C GLY A 274 16.30 -24.88 29.37
N ILE A 275 16.62 -25.06 28.09
CA ILE A 275 15.65 -25.24 27.00
C ILE A 275 15.82 -26.62 26.35
N GLY A 276 14.80 -27.05 25.61
CA GLY A 276 14.83 -28.29 24.84
C GLY A 276 14.08 -28.12 23.52
N VAL A 277 14.44 -28.91 22.52
CA VAL A 277 13.68 -29.03 21.28
C VAL A 277 12.62 -30.10 21.51
N ASN A 278 11.35 -29.77 21.25
CA ASN A 278 10.28 -30.77 21.29
C ASN A 278 10.46 -31.70 20.08
N GLU A 279 10.38 -33.01 20.29
CA GLU A 279 10.26 -33.97 19.19
C GLU A 279 8.88 -33.75 18.52
N GLU A 280 8.87 -33.62 17.18
CA GLU A 280 7.64 -33.58 16.37
C GLU A 280 6.95 -34.94 16.28
#